data_AF-A0A834ZE93-F1
#
_entry.id   AF-A0A834ZE93-F1
#
_cell.length_a   1.000
_cell.length_b   1.000
_cell.length_c   1.000
_cell.angle_alpha   90.00
_cell.angle_beta   90.00
_cell.angle_gamma   90.00
#
_symmetry.space_group_name_H-M   'P 1'
#
loop_
_entity.id
_entity.type
_entity.pdbx_description
1 polymer ?
#
loop_
_entity_poly.entity_id
_entity_poly.type
_entity_poly.pdbx_seq_one_letter_code
_entity_poly.pdbx_strand_id
1 'polypeptide(L)'
;MKRGDTLISSSSQRYSQKNAIFVSSYQLYSVVSDFVFMASNSAHNLPHELGKMVTVLSINGGGIRGIIPSTILAFLESKLQDLDGEEARIADYFDVIAGTSIGGLVATMLSAPGNNNCPLFAAKDITEFYLDNCPKIFPQNGTGYISSIKGLFGAIRGGPKYNGKYLHRKVEELLSDTRIDQTLTDVVIPTFDIKLLKLIIFSASEARKDASMNALLSDICISTSAALTYLPAHYFETKDSQG
;
A
#
# COMPACT_ATOMS: atom_id res chain seq x y z
N MET A 1 -28.43 -5.97 -53.78
CA MET A 1 -27.58 -7.16 -53.57
C MET A 1 -26.20 -6.65 -53.17
N LYS A 2 -25.74 -6.98 -51.94
CA LYS A 2 -24.41 -6.74 -51.30
C LYS A 2 -24.04 -5.26 -51.03
N ARG A 3 -24.14 -4.71 -49.80
CA ARG A 3 -23.36 -4.92 -48.54
C ARG A 3 -21.84 -4.87 -48.74
N GLY A 4 -21.22 -3.88 -48.12
CA GLY A 4 -19.76 -3.71 -48.04
C GLY A 4 -19.34 -2.57 -47.10
N ASP A 5 -19.98 -2.45 -45.93
CA ASP A 5 -19.47 -1.59 -44.86
C ASP A 5 -18.25 -2.28 -44.26
N THR A 6 -17.08 -1.69 -44.50
CA THR A 6 -15.81 -2.13 -43.91
C THR A 6 -15.78 -1.60 -42.48
N LEU A 7 -16.23 -2.44 -41.55
CA LEU A 7 -16.06 -2.23 -40.11
C LEU A 7 -14.56 -2.19 -39.79
N ILE A 8 -14.10 -1.02 -39.34
CA ILE A 8 -12.83 -0.85 -38.66
C ILE A 8 -12.93 -1.71 -37.39
N SER A 9 -12.23 -2.84 -37.38
CA SER A 9 -12.13 -3.69 -36.20
C SER A 9 -11.39 -2.91 -35.11
N SER A 10 -12.11 -2.49 -34.08
CA SER A 10 -11.52 -2.03 -32.83
C SER A 10 -10.69 -3.17 -32.26
N SER A 11 -9.37 -3.02 -32.33
CA SER A 11 -8.41 -3.89 -31.68
C SER A 11 -8.71 -3.94 -30.19
N SER A 12 -9.26 -5.07 -29.74
CA SER A 12 -9.35 -5.44 -28.34
C SER A 12 -7.95 -5.52 -27.76
N GLN A 13 -7.57 -4.51 -26.96
CA GLN A 13 -6.36 -4.56 -26.15
C GLN A 13 -6.56 -5.66 -25.10
N ARG A 14 -5.97 -6.84 -25.37
CA ARG A 14 -5.81 -7.91 -24.37
C ARG A 14 -4.80 -7.42 -23.33
N TYR A 15 -5.25 -7.16 -22.11
CA TYR A 15 -4.37 -6.94 -20.97
C TYR A 15 -3.93 -8.30 -20.41
N SER A 16 -2.82 -8.84 -20.93
CA SER A 16 -2.08 -9.91 -20.24
C SER A 16 -0.96 -9.25 -19.45
N GLN A 17 -1.23 -8.86 -18.20
CA GLN A 17 -0.24 -8.18 -17.36
C GLN A 17 0.69 -9.19 -16.68
N LYS A 18 1.94 -9.20 -17.14
CA LYS A 18 3.09 -9.85 -16.52
C LYS A 18 4.00 -8.77 -15.94
N ASN A 19 3.69 -8.21 -14.77
CA ASN A 19 4.26 -6.91 -14.37
C ASN A 19 4.98 -6.86 -13.02
N ALA A 20 6.03 -6.04 -12.96
CA ALA A 20 6.85 -5.77 -11.78
C ALA A 20 6.65 -4.32 -11.33
N ILE A 21 6.42 -4.11 -10.04
CA ILE A 21 6.00 -2.84 -9.43
C ILE A 21 7.02 -2.38 -8.36
N PHE A 22 7.31 -1.08 -8.32
CA PHE A 22 8.30 -0.37 -7.48
C PHE A 22 7.74 0.94 -6.91
N VAL A 23 8.53 1.66 -6.09
CA VAL A 23 8.33 3.10 -5.82
C VAL A 23 9.65 3.85 -6.05
N SER A 24 9.62 4.91 -6.88
CA SER A 24 10.74 5.83 -7.11
C SER A 24 10.75 6.97 -6.09
N SER A 25 11.91 7.26 -5.51
CA SER A 25 12.13 8.32 -4.51
C SER A 25 12.12 9.75 -5.10
N TYR A 26 12.07 9.91 -6.43
CA TYR A 26 12.20 11.23 -7.08
C TYR A 26 10.89 11.92 -7.43
N GLN A 27 9.72 11.33 -7.14
CA GLN A 27 8.41 11.96 -7.40
C GLN A 27 7.71 12.52 -6.14
N LEU A 28 8.44 12.68 -5.03
CA LEU A 28 7.89 13.00 -3.70
C LEU A 28 7.03 14.28 -3.63
N TYR A 29 7.21 15.27 -4.52
CA TYR A 29 6.40 16.50 -4.53
C TYR A 29 5.13 16.40 -5.39
N SER A 30 5.16 15.75 -6.55
CA SER A 30 3.93 15.46 -7.31
C SER A 30 3.07 14.43 -6.58
N VAL A 31 3.69 13.42 -5.97
CA VAL A 31 2.95 12.35 -5.29
C VAL A 31 2.13 12.89 -4.12
N VAL A 32 2.59 13.88 -3.34
CA VAL A 32 1.78 14.41 -2.22
C VAL A 32 0.60 15.26 -2.72
N SER A 33 0.80 16.09 -3.75
CA SER A 33 -0.30 16.88 -4.35
C SER A 33 -1.32 15.99 -5.06
N ASP A 34 -0.82 15.02 -5.84
CA ASP A 34 -1.65 14.03 -6.51
C ASP A 34 -2.34 13.13 -5.48
N PHE A 35 -1.69 12.80 -4.36
CA PHE A 35 -2.28 12.00 -3.29
C PHE A 35 -3.43 12.71 -2.59
N VAL A 36 -3.29 14.00 -2.25
CA VAL A 36 -4.40 14.78 -1.67
C VAL A 36 -5.55 14.91 -2.68
N PHE A 37 -5.22 15.18 -3.95
CA PHE A 37 -6.21 15.25 -5.03
C PHE A 37 -6.89 13.90 -5.30
N MET A 38 -6.17 12.79 -5.20
CA MET A 38 -6.65 11.44 -5.47
C MET A 38 -7.43 10.87 -4.29
N ALA A 39 -7.01 11.12 -3.06
CA ALA A 39 -7.83 10.81 -1.89
C ALA A 39 -9.15 11.58 -1.93
N SER A 40 -9.12 12.84 -2.41
CA SER A 40 -10.35 13.60 -2.70
C SER A 40 -11.21 12.95 -3.79
N ASN A 41 -10.62 12.40 -4.87
CA ASN A 41 -11.37 11.72 -5.93
C ASN A 41 -11.91 10.34 -5.50
N SER A 42 -11.18 9.55 -4.72
CA SER A 42 -11.71 8.31 -4.12
C SER A 42 -12.86 8.62 -3.16
N ALA A 43 -12.71 9.67 -2.34
CA ALA A 43 -13.79 10.20 -1.51
C ALA A 43 -15.04 10.58 -2.35
N HIS A 44 -14.87 11.20 -3.53
CA HIS A 44 -15.99 11.52 -4.42
C HIS A 44 -16.70 10.30 -5.03
N ASN A 45 -16.04 9.15 -5.10
CA ASN A 45 -16.58 7.92 -5.69
C ASN A 45 -17.39 7.06 -4.71
N LEU A 46 -17.42 7.43 -3.42
CA LEU A 46 -18.29 6.79 -2.43
C LEU A 46 -19.73 7.31 -2.60
N PRO A 47 -20.76 6.46 -2.48
CA PRO A 47 -22.15 6.90 -2.50
C PRO A 47 -22.41 7.78 -1.27
N HIS A 48 -22.49 9.10 -1.47
CA HIS A 48 -22.71 10.06 -0.39
C HIS A 48 -24.14 10.60 -0.39
N GLU A 49 -24.73 10.68 0.80
CA GLU A 49 -25.84 11.60 1.01
C GLU A 49 -25.30 13.03 0.99
N LEU A 50 -25.96 13.89 0.22
CA LEU A 50 -25.58 15.28 0.00
C LEU A 50 -25.43 16.02 1.36
N GLY A 51 -24.21 16.39 1.73
CA GLY A 51 -23.91 17.13 2.97
C GLY A 51 -23.11 16.38 4.04
N LYS A 52 -22.77 15.10 3.83
CA LYS A 52 -21.87 14.36 4.74
C LYS A 52 -20.40 14.72 4.49
N MET A 53 -19.66 15.01 5.56
CA MET A 53 -18.21 15.24 5.52
C MET A 53 -17.48 13.92 5.29
N VAL A 54 -16.46 13.92 4.44
CA VAL A 54 -15.60 12.75 4.21
C VAL A 54 -14.34 12.86 5.05
N THR A 55 -14.01 11.80 5.77
CA THR A 55 -12.81 11.73 6.62
C THR A 55 -11.71 10.93 5.95
N VAL A 56 -10.52 11.54 5.84
CA VAL A 56 -9.35 10.93 5.18
C VAL A 56 -8.17 10.91 6.13
N LEU A 57 -7.59 9.73 6.33
CA LEU A 57 -6.32 9.54 7.03
C LEU A 57 -5.20 9.30 6.02
N SER A 58 -4.12 10.07 6.11
CA SER A 58 -2.95 9.97 5.24
C SER A 58 -1.71 9.58 6.02
N ILE A 59 -1.05 8.49 5.64
CA ILE A 59 0.14 7.97 6.31
C ILE A 59 1.35 8.00 5.36
N ASN A 60 2.30 8.87 5.69
CA ASN A 60 3.52 9.02 4.91
C ASN A 60 4.47 7.81 5.08
N GLY A 61 5.24 7.53 4.03
CA GLY A 61 6.35 6.59 4.10
C GLY A 61 7.54 7.12 4.91
N GLY A 62 8.46 6.23 5.28
CA GLY A 62 9.64 6.65 6.05
C GLY A 62 10.61 5.56 6.48
N GLY A 63 10.46 4.33 5.98
CA GLY A 63 11.24 3.18 6.44
C GLY A 63 11.04 2.94 7.95
N ILE A 64 12.13 2.77 8.69
CA ILE A 64 12.11 2.60 10.15
C ILE A 64 11.43 3.76 10.91
N ARG A 65 11.36 4.96 10.32
CA ARG A 65 10.66 6.11 10.93
C ARG A 65 9.14 5.96 10.96
N GLY A 66 8.59 4.89 10.36
CA GLY A 66 7.18 4.52 10.49
C GLY A 66 6.69 4.38 11.93
N ILE A 67 7.60 4.16 12.89
CA ILE A 67 7.27 4.17 14.32
C ILE A 67 6.67 5.50 14.81
N ILE A 68 7.02 6.64 14.17
CA ILE A 68 6.51 7.96 14.54
C ILE A 68 5.00 8.06 14.25
N PRO A 69 4.51 7.89 12.99
CA PRO A 69 3.07 7.90 12.74
C PRO A 69 2.36 6.77 13.50
N SER A 70 2.95 5.59 13.69
CA SER A 70 2.32 4.51 14.47
C SER A 70 2.07 4.89 15.92
N THR A 71 3.00 5.62 16.56
CA THR A 71 2.82 6.11 17.94
C THR A 71 1.70 7.16 18.01
N ILE A 72 1.61 8.05 17.01
CA ILE A 72 0.53 9.03 16.91
C ILE A 72 -0.83 8.34 16.72
N LEU A 73 -0.89 7.33 15.87
CA LEU A 73 -2.10 6.55 15.61
C LEU A 73 -2.55 5.77 16.86
N ALA A 74 -1.62 5.18 17.60
CA ALA A 74 -1.92 4.51 18.86
C ALA A 74 -2.54 5.47 19.89
N PHE A 75 -2.00 6.69 19.99
CA PHE A 75 -2.57 7.72 20.85
C PHE A 75 -3.95 8.19 20.36
N LEU A 76 -4.11 8.40 19.05
CA LEU A 76 -5.38 8.79 18.45
C LEU A 76 -6.46 7.75 18.72
N GLU A 77 -6.19 6.47 18.45
CA GLU A 77 -7.15 5.39 18.68
C GLU A 77 -7.50 5.25 20.16
N SER A 78 -6.53 5.41 21.07
CA SER A 78 -6.82 5.45 22.51
C SER A 78 -7.78 6.58 22.88
N LYS A 79 -7.66 7.76 22.24
CA LYS A 79 -8.59 8.87 22.49
C LYS A 79 -9.99 8.61 21.93
N LEU A 80 -10.09 7.90 20.81
CA LEU A 80 -11.38 7.46 20.27
C LEU A 80 -12.03 6.42 21.19
N GLN A 81 -11.23 5.50 21.74
CA GLN A 81 -11.70 4.51 22.71
C GLN A 81 -12.16 5.12 24.03
N ASP A 82 -11.48 6.17 24.51
CA ASP A 82 -11.92 6.94 25.69
C ASP A 82 -13.32 7.56 25.49
N LEU A 83 -13.69 7.88 24.24
CA LEU A 83 -14.95 8.55 23.90
C LEU A 83 -16.08 7.56 23.58
N ASP A 84 -15.79 6.53 22.78
CA ASP A 84 -16.81 5.67 22.17
C ASP A 84 -16.70 4.19 22.58
N GLY A 85 -15.71 3.83 23.41
CA GLY A 85 -15.52 2.51 24.00
C GLY A 85 -14.31 1.73 23.46
N GLU A 86 -13.90 0.69 24.20
CA GLU A 86 -12.66 -0.07 23.93
C GLU A 86 -12.61 -0.75 22.55
N GLU A 87 -13.77 -0.99 21.94
CA GLU A 87 -13.86 -1.61 20.62
C GLU A 87 -13.73 -0.61 19.46
N ALA A 88 -13.68 0.69 19.72
CA ALA A 88 -13.47 1.70 18.69
C ALA A 88 -12.11 1.50 18.00
N ARG A 89 -12.11 1.60 16.67
CA ARG A 89 -10.91 1.46 15.82
C ARG A 89 -10.82 2.59 14.83
N ILE A 90 -9.61 2.92 14.38
CA ILE A 90 -9.38 3.98 13.38
C ILE A 90 -10.25 3.78 12.12
N ALA A 91 -10.43 2.55 11.66
CA ALA A 91 -11.23 2.25 10.47
C ALA A 91 -12.71 2.63 10.59
N ASP A 92 -13.24 2.78 11.82
CA ASP A 92 -14.65 3.16 12.04
C ASP A 92 -14.90 4.65 11.80
N TYR A 93 -13.85 5.48 11.85
CA TYR A 93 -13.94 6.94 11.79
C TYR A 93 -13.45 7.53 10.48
N PHE A 94 -12.67 6.77 9.70
CA PHE A 94 -12.08 7.23 8.45
C PHE A 94 -12.68 6.50 7.26
N ASP A 95 -13.38 7.23 6.39
CA ASP A 95 -13.93 6.71 5.14
C ASP A 95 -12.83 6.27 4.16
N VAL A 96 -11.63 6.87 4.28
CA VAL A 96 -10.46 6.53 3.47
C VAL A 96 -9.19 6.52 4.32
N ILE A 97 -8.41 5.43 4.25
CA ILE A 97 -7.06 5.36 4.80
C ILE A 97 -6.04 5.18 3.67
N ALA A 98 -5.27 6.23 3.43
CA ALA A 98 -4.32 6.29 2.35
C ALA A 98 -2.88 6.23 2.88
N GLY A 99 -2.00 5.51 2.18
CA GLY A 99 -0.66 5.26 2.69
C GLY A 99 0.36 4.94 1.61
N THR A 100 1.56 5.52 1.73
CA THR A 100 2.68 5.25 0.81
C THR A 100 3.79 4.48 1.50
N SER A 101 4.33 3.46 0.83
CA SER A 101 5.40 2.62 1.36
C SER A 101 5.00 1.98 2.69
N ILE A 102 5.84 2.12 3.71
CA ILE A 102 5.54 1.75 5.10
C ILE A 102 4.18 2.29 5.57
N GLY A 103 3.75 3.48 5.12
CA GLY A 103 2.41 3.98 5.40
C GLY A 103 1.29 3.18 4.73
N GLY A 104 1.54 2.60 3.56
CA GLY A 104 0.63 1.68 2.90
C GLY A 104 0.48 0.36 3.67
N LEU A 105 1.58 -0.16 4.22
CA LEU A 105 1.53 -1.31 5.14
C LEU A 105 0.66 -0.98 6.37
N VAL A 106 0.88 0.16 7.02
CA VAL A 106 0.06 0.61 8.16
C VAL A 106 -1.42 0.75 7.76
N ALA A 107 -1.70 1.35 6.59
CA ALA A 107 -3.06 1.47 6.08
C ALA A 107 -3.73 0.09 5.95
N THR A 108 -3.04 -0.90 5.39
CA THR A 108 -3.58 -2.28 5.31
C THR A 108 -3.75 -2.94 6.67
N MET A 109 -2.84 -2.73 7.62
CA MET A 109 -2.98 -3.31 8.97
C MET A 109 -4.20 -2.75 9.70
N LEU A 110 -4.51 -1.47 9.50
CA LEU A 110 -5.67 -0.79 10.08
C LEU A 110 -6.99 -1.11 9.36
N SER A 111 -6.96 -1.63 8.13
CA SER A 111 -8.16 -1.82 7.31
C SER A 111 -8.45 -3.27 6.94
N ALA A 112 -7.48 -4.17 7.04
CA ALA A 112 -7.67 -5.57 6.70
C ALA A 112 -8.63 -6.22 7.71
N PRO A 113 -9.61 -7.01 7.24
CA PRO A 113 -10.57 -7.67 8.12
C PRO A 113 -9.86 -8.74 8.96
N GLY A 114 -10.01 -8.64 10.28
CA GLY A 114 -9.66 -9.67 11.24
C GLY A 114 -10.89 -10.49 11.66
N ASN A 115 -10.83 -11.05 12.87
CA ASN A 115 -11.96 -11.78 13.44
C ASN A 115 -13.12 -10.81 13.74
N ASN A 116 -14.35 -11.29 13.59
CA ASN A 116 -15.59 -10.54 13.89
C ASN A 116 -15.73 -9.20 13.14
N ASN A 117 -15.12 -9.08 11.95
CA ASN A 117 -15.19 -7.87 11.12
C ASN A 117 -14.55 -6.62 11.76
N CYS A 118 -13.67 -6.81 12.76
CA CYS A 118 -12.80 -5.76 13.28
C CYS A 118 -11.48 -5.75 12.52
N PRO A 119 -10.77 -4.61 12.42
CA PRO A 119 -9.42 -4.55 11.90
C PRO A 119 -8.48 -5.60 12.51
N LEU A 120 -7.62 -6.16 11.67
CA LEU A 120 -6.62 -7.14 12.08
C LEU A 120 -5.68 -6.62 13.18
N PHE A 121 -5.44 -5.31 13.23
CA PHE A 121 -4.59 -4.65 14.20
C PHE A 121 -5.30 -3.47 14.87
N ALA A 122 -5.15 -3.35 16.19
CA ALA A 122 -5.28 -2.06 16.84
C ALA A 122 -4.04 -1.21 16.54
N ALA A 123 -4.19 0.11 16.52
CA ALA A 123 -3.11 1.04 16.22
C ALA A 123 -1.92 0.91 17.18
N LYS A 124 -2.16 0.53 18.44
CA LYS A 124 -1.09 0.23 19.42
C LYS A 124 -0.21 -0.94 19.00
N ASP A 125 -0.81 -1.99 18.43
CA ASP A 125 -0.12 -3.22 18.03
C ASP A 125 0.82 -2.97 16.84
N ILE A 126 0.55 -1.93 16.04
CA ILE A 126 1.41 -1.50 14.93
C ILE A 126 2.75 -0.97 15.46
N THR A 127 2.75 -0.28 16.60
CA THR A 127 3.99 0.22 17.21
C THR A 127 4.86 -0.96 17.68
N GLU A 128 4.26 -1.95 18.32
CA GLU A 128 4.94 -3.19 18.72
C GLU A 128 5.46 -3.96 17.50
N PHE A 129 4.65 -4.05 16.45
CA PHE A 129 5.05 -4.65 15.18
C PHE A 129 6.33 -3.99 14.63
N TYR A 130 6.43 -2.66 14.64
CA TYR A 130 7.65 -1.98 14.20
C TYR A 130 8.85 -2.32 15.08
N LEU A 131 8.70 -2.32 16.39
CA LEU A 131 9.79 -2.63 17.33
C LEU A 131 10.34 -4.05 17.10
N ASP A 132 9.46 -5.02 16.87
CA ASP A 132 9.82 -6.43 16.71
C ASP A 132 10.36 -6.80 15.33
N ASN A 133 9.90 -6.11 14.28
CA ASN A 133 10.16 -6.50 12.90
C ASN A 133 11.20 -5.59 12.22
N CYS A 134 11.31 -4.31 12.57
CA CYS A 134 12.29 -3.40 11.95
C CYS A 134 13.73 -3.89 12.03
N PRO A 135 14.24 -4.41 13.17
CA PRO A 135 15.61 -4.92 13.22
C PRO A 135 15.86 -6.11 12.29
N LYS A 136 14.82 -6.88 11.96
CA LYS A 136 14.90 -8.05 11.07
C LYS A 136 14.70 -7.68 9.60
N ILE A 137 13.88 -6.65 9.32
CA ILE A 137 13.69 -6.07 7.99
C ILE A 137 14.94 -5.27 7.59
N PHE A 138 15.52 -4.52 8.52
CA PHE A 138 16.68 -3.65 8.33
C PHE A 138 17.84 -4.05 9.27
N PRO A 139 18.41 -5.25 9.12
CA PRO A 139 19.50 -5.71 9.97
C PRO A 139 20.68 -4.73 9.90
N GLN A 140 21.11 -4.26 11.06
CA GLN A 140 22.36 -3.51 11.18
C GLN A 140 23.49 -4.52 11.31
N ASN A 141 24.31 -4.65 10.26
CA ASN A 141 25.55 -5.42 10.38
C ASN A 141 26.43 -4.69 11.40
N GLY A 142 26.62 -5.32 12.57
CA GLY A 142 27.36 -4.77 13.70
C GLY A 142 28.83 -4.52 13.37
N THR A 143 29.14 -3.38 12.76
CA THR A 143 30.48 -2.81 12.71
C THR A 143 30.34 -1.29 12.82
N GLY A 144 30.71 -0.74 13.97
CA GLY A 144 30.67 0.71 14.24
C GLY A 144 31.48 1.53 13.23
N TYR A 145 31.16 2.83 13.11
CA TYR A 145 31.83 3.95 12.40
C TYR A 145 32.45 3.74 10.99
N ILE A 146 32.54 2.51 10.45
CA ILE A 146 33.20 2.15 9.17
C ILE A 146 32.14 1.84 8.07
N SER A 147 30.85 2.08 8.35
CA SER A 147 29.73 1.80 7.43
C SER A 147 29.77 2.62 6.13
N SER A 148 30.31 3.84 6.18
CA SER A 148 30.27 4.80 5.06
C SER A 148 31.06 4.35 3.83
N ILE A 149 32.13 3.56 4.00
CA ILE A 149 32.98 3.11 2.88
C ILE A 149 32.42 1.83 2.25
N LYS A 150 31.87 0.89 3.03
CA LYS A 150 31.27 -0.34 2.49
C LYS A 150 29.95 -0.09 1.74
N GLY A 151 29.16 0.90 2.16
CA GLY A 151 27.91 1.26 1.47
C GLY A 151 28.13 1.75 0.03
N LEU A 152 29.22 2.48 -0.21
CA LEU A 152 29.56 3.01 -1.54
C LEU A 152 30.10 1.92 -2.47
N PHE A 153 30.95 1.00 -1.97
CA PHE A 153 31.43 -0.15 -2.75
C PHE A 153 30.36 -1.23 -2.99
N GLY A 154 29.37 -1.37 -2.09
CA GLY A 154 28.22 -2.26 -2.28
C GLY A 154 27.25 -1.78 -3.36
N ALA A 155 27.03 -0.46 -3.45
CA ALA A 155 26.22 0.15 -4.52
C ALA A 155 26.84 -0.06 -5.92
N ILE A 156 28.17 -0.12 -6.01
CA ILE A 156 28.91 -0.39 -7.24
C ILE A 156 28.82 -1.88 -7.68
N ARG A 157 28.42 -2.79 -6.77
CA ARG A 157 28.30 -4.25 -7.04
C ARG A 157 26.88 -4.72 -7.40
N GLY A 158 25.93 -3.80 -7.61
CA GLY A 158 24.73 -4.02 -8.42
C GLY A 158 23.56 -4.78 -7.79
N GLY A 159 23.21 -4.51 -6.52
CA GLY A 159 22.03 -5.11 -5.89
C GLY A 159 21.41 -4.27 -4.77
N PRO A 160 20.15 -4.53 -4.37
CA PRO A 160 19.48 -3.79 -3.30
C PRO A 160 20.16 -4.01 -1.94
N LYS A 161 20.10 -2.99 -1.07
CA LYS A 161 20.72 -3.00 0.27
C LYS A 161 20.19 -4.12 1.17
N TYR A 162 18.92 -4.49 1.01
CA TYR A 162 18.24 -5.55 1.75
C TYR A 162 17.60 -6.54 0.78
N ASN A 163 17.57 -7.83 1.13
CA ASN A 163 17.06 -8.89 0.25
C ASN A 163 15.52 -8.98 0.20
N GLY A 164 14.80 -8.29 1.09
CA GLY A 164 13.34 -8.28 1.18
C GLY A 164 12.68 -9.56 1.70
N LYS A 165 13.40 -10.68 1.81
CA LYS A 165 12.81 -12.00 2.15
C LYS A 165 12.03 -12.01 3.45
N TYR A 166 12.57 -11.36 4.49
CA TYR A 166 11.90 -11.29 5.79
C TYR A 166 10.61 -10.46 5.70
N LEU A 167 10.66 -9.32 5.01
CA LEU A 167 9.50 -8.45 4.82
C LEU A 167 8.40 -9.16 4.04
N HIS A 168 8.73 -9.79 2.90
CA HIS A 168 7.77 -10.56 2.10
C HIS A 168 7.07 -11.60 2.95
N ARG A 169 7.84 -12.50 3.56
CA ARG A 169 7.28 -13.56 4.40
C ARG A 169 6.41 -12.99 5.51
N LYS A 170 6.85 -11.91 6.17
CA LYS A 170 6.08 -11.33 7.27
C LYS A 170 4.78 -10.72 6.80
N VAL A 171 4.79 -10.00 5.68
CA VAL A 171 3.59 -9.39 5.10
C VAL A 171 2.62 -10.46 4.58
N GLU A 172 3.13 -11.53 3.94
CA GLU A 172 2.34 -12.69 3.52
C GLU A 172 1.72 -13.42 4.72
N GLU A 173 2.47 -13.64 5.80
CA GLU A 173 1.95 -14.24 7.04
C GLU A 173 0.82 -13.40 7.66
N LEU A 174 0.95 -12.06 7.63
CA LEU A 174 -0.03 -11.16 8.23
C LEU A 174 -1.31 -11.06 7.41
N LEU A 175 -1.17 -10.87 6.09
CA LEU A 175 -2.28 -10.53 5.22
C LEU A 175 -2.87 -11.76 4.53
N SER A 176 -2.19 -12.90 4.58
CA SER A 176 -2.63 -14.18 3.98
C SER A 176 -3.13 -13.95 2.54
N ASP A 177 -4.28 -14.52 2.19
CA ASP A 177 -4.92 -14.37 0.87
C ASP A 177 -5.87 -13.16 0.78
N THR A 178 -5.77 -12.21 1.73
CA THR A 178 -6.67 -11.05 1.79
C THR A 178 -6.42 -10.12 0.61
N ARG A 179 -7.52 -9.74 -0.04
CA ARG A 179 -7.55 -8.85 -1.21
C ARG A 179 -8.01 -7.46 -0.84
N ILE A 180 -7.65 -6.48 -1.66
CA ILE A 180 -7.93 -5.07 -1.37
C ILE A 180 -9.43 -4.75 -1.31
N ASP A 181 -10.28 -5.44 -2.07
CA ASP A 181 -11.73 -5.24 -2.01
C ASP A 181 -12.38 -5.70 -0.69
N GLN A 182 -11.66 -6.49 0.11
CA GLN A 182 -12.11 -7.01 1.41
C GLN A 182 -11.79 -6.07 2.58
N THR A 183 -11.13 -4.93 2.36
CA THR A 183 -10.83 -4.00 3.44
C THR A 183 -12.10 -3.37 4.02
N LEU A 184 -12.09 -3.12 5.32
CA LEU A 184 -13.23 -2.60 6.10
C LEU A 184 -13.59 -1.14 5.75
N THR A 185 -12.60 -0.38 5.29
CA THR A 185 -12.75 0.97 4.74
C THR A 185 -11.98 1.08 3.43
N ASP A 186 -12.21 2.12 2.63
CA ASP A 186 -11.45 2.29 1.40
C ASP A 186 -9.99 2.59 1.74
N VAL A 187 -9.07 1.92 1.06
CA VAL A 187 -7.64 2.19 1.18
C VAL A 187 -7.12 2.73 -0.13
N VAL A 188 -6.11 3.61 -0.07
CA VAL A 188 -5.47 4.14 -1.27
C VAL A 188 -3.96 3.98 -1.14
N ILE A 189 -3.39 3.08 -1.95
CA ILE A 189 -1.98 2.72 -1.89
C ILE A 189 -1.36 2.89 -3.27
N PRO A 190 -0.53 3.93 -3.46
CA PRO A 190 0.18 4.14 -4.70
C PRO A 190 1.40 3.21 -4.83
N THR A 191 1.62 2.79 -6.07
CA THR A 191 2.76 1.99 -6.53
C THR A 191 3.16 2.44 -7.95
N PHE A 192 4.32 2.04 -8.45
CA PHE A 192 4.84 2.46 -9.76
C PHE A 192 5.35 1.26 -10.57
N ASP A 193 4.71 0.99 -11.71
CA ASP A 193 5.17 -0.04 -12.64
C ASP A 193 6.34 0.48 -13.47
N ILE A 194 7.50 -0.17 -13.33
CA ILE A 194 8.72 0.24 -14.05
C ILE A 194 8.76 -0.23 -15.50
N LYS A 195 8.03 -1.29 -15.85
CA LYS A 195 7.98 -1.79 -17.23
C LYS A 195 7.15 -0.86 -18.09
N LEU A 196 6.04 -0.38 -17.52
CA LEU A 196 5.12 0.54 -18.18
C LEU A 196 5.47 2.02 -17.92
N LEU A 197 6.35 2.30 -16.96
CA LEU A 197 6.67 3.64 -16.46
C LEU A 197 5.41 4.41 -16.04
N LYS A 198 4.50 3.73 -15.32
CA LYS A 198 3.19 4.26 -14.92
C LYS A 198 2.96 4.13 -13.43
N LEU A 199 2.31 5.15 -12.86
CA LEU A 199 1.74 5.08 -11.53
C LEU A 199 0.53 4.14 -11.55
N ILE A 200 0.48 3.19 -10.62
CA ILE A 200 -0.67 2.32 -10.36
C ILE A 200 -1.15 2.61 -8.94
N ILE A 201 -2.40 3.03 -8.82
CA ILE A 201 -3.03 3.34 -7.53
C ILE A 201 -4.02 2.23 -7.21
N PHE A 202 -3.73 1.46 -6.18
CA PHE A 202 -4.65 0.45 -5.69
C PHE A 202 -5.63 1.10 -4.72
N SER A 203 -6.94 0.91 -4.97
CA SER A 203 -7.99 1.19 -3.99
C SER A 203 -9.06 0.11 -3.96
N ALA A 204 -9.73 -0.03 -2.82
CA ALA A 204 -10.82 -1.00 -2.69
C ALA A 204 -12.01 -0.59 -3.57
N SER A 205 -12.28 0.72 -3.66
CA SER A 205 -13.28 1.28 -4.56
C SER A 205 -13.03 0.99 -6.04
N GLU A 206 -11.77 1.03 -6.49
CA GLU A 206 -11.41 0.73 -7.88
C GLU A 206 -11.41 -0.78 -8.14
N ALA A 207 -10.91 -1.58 -7.19
CA ALA A 207 -10.93 -3.05 -7.29
C ALA A 207 -12.35 -3.64 -7.41
N ARG A 208 -13.36 -2.96 -6.86
CA ARG A 208 -14.78 -3.33 -7.04
C ARG A 208 -15.32 -3.03 -8.45
N LYS A 209 -14.67 -2.13 -9.20
CA LYS A 209 -15.04 -1.76 -10.58
C LYS A 209 -14.23 -2.52 -11.62
N ASP A 210 -12.94 -2.70 -11.35
CA ASP A 210 -11.98 -3.39 -12.21
C ASP A 210 -11.32 -4.55 -11.45
N ALA A 211 -11.67 -5.78 -11.84
CA ALA A 211 -11.13 -6.99 -11.22
C ALA A 211 -9.59 -7.09 -11.31
N SER A 212 -8.97 -6.47 -12.33
CA SER A 212 -7.51 -6.45 -12.48
C SER A 212 -6.81 -5.61 -11.40
N MET A 213 -7.55 -4.69 -10.77
CA MET A 213 -7.08 -3.88 -9.63
C MET A 213 -7.30 -4.58 -8.29
N ASN A 214 -8.01 -5.72 -8.27
CA ASN A 214 -8.20 -6.52 -7.07
C ASN A 214 -6.97 -7.42 -6.83
N ALA A 215 -5.90 -6.86 -6.28
CA ALA A 215 -4.69 -7.59 -5.94
C ALA A 215 -4.68 -8.05 -4.47
N LEU A 216 -3.77 -8.97 -4.13
CA LEU A 216 -3.50 -9.33 -2.73
C LEU A 216 -2.92 -8.11 -2.00
N LEU A 217 -3.37 -7.88 -0.77
CA LEU A 217 -2.82 -6.81 0.06
C LEU A 217 -1.33 -7.01 0.31
N SER A 218 -0.86 -8.26 0.38
CA SER A 218 0.56 -8.58 0.51
C SER A 218 1.38 -8.09 -0.68
N ASP A 219 0.94 -8.38 -1.90
CA ASP A 219 1.57 -7.92 -3.14
C ASP A 219 1.64 -6.39 -3.22
N ILE A 220 0.54 -5.72 -2.87
CA ILE A 220 0.45 -4.25 -2.85
C ILE A 220 1.42 -3.67 -1.82
N CYS A 221 1.43 -4.20 -0.60
CA CYS A 221 2.29 -3.76 0.51
C CYS A 221 3.77 -3.91 0.19
N ILE A 222 4.15 -5.04 -0.40
CA ILE A 222 5.53 -5.28 -0.84
C ILE A 222 5.90 -4.29 -1.94
N SER A 223 5.03 -4.09 -2.93
CA SER A 223 5.25 -3.19 -4.07
C SER A 223 5.44 -1.73 -3.65
N THR A 224 4.58 -1.23 -2.75
CA THR A 224 4.71 0.15 -2.24
C THR A 224 5.94 0.30 -1.35
N SER A 225 6.35 -0.76 -0.64
CA SER A 225 7.51 -0.76 0.25
C SER A 225 8.84 -0.92 -0.47
N ALA A 226 8.85 -1.34 -1.74
CA ALA A 226 10.03 -1.56 -2.56
C ALA A 226 10.73 -0.24 -2.95
N ALA A 227 11.35 0.42 -1.97
CA ALA A 227 12.14 1.62 -2.17
C ALA A 227 13.38 1.30 -3.02
N LEU A 228 13.57 2.09 -4.09
CA LEU A 228 14.67 1.94 -5.04
C LEU A 228 16.04 1.93 -4.31
N THR A 229 16.92 1.00 -4.69
CA THR A 229 18.23 0.67 -4.04
C THR A 229 18.17 0.01 -2.67
N TYR A 230 17.01 -0.03 -2.01
CA TYR A 230 16.85 -0.62 -0.67
C TYR A 230 16.27 -2.03 -0.70
N LEU A 231 15.23 -2.26 -1.51
CA LEU A 231 14.53 -3.54 -1.62
C LEU A 231 14.39 -3.95 -3.10
N PRO A 232 14.29 -5.26 -3.40
CA PRO A 232 14.10 -5.74 -4.76
C PRO A 232 12.73 -5.33 -5.33
N ALA A 233 12.63 -5.36 -6.67
CA ALA A 233 11.36 -5.32 -7.38
C ALA A 233 10.39 -6.36 -6.82
N HIS A 234 9.10 -6.03 -6.77
CA HIS A 234 8.07 -7.06 -6.61
C HIS A 234 7.41 -7.35 -7.95
N TYR A 235 7.13 -8.62 -8.23
CA TYR A 235 6.40 -9.05 -9.41
C TYR A 235 5.24 -9.91 -8.97
N PHE A 236 4.05 -9.61 -9.50
CA PHE A 236 2.88 -10.42 -9.32
C PHE A 236 1.92 -10.24 -10.51
N GLU A 237 0.94 -11.11 -10.60
CA GLU A 237 -0.07 -11.10 -11.66
C GLU A 237 -1.45 -10.98 -11.03
N THR A 238 -2.30 -10.15 -11.64
CA THR A 238 -3.73 -10.09 -11.34
C THR A 238 -4.52 -10.61 -12.52
N LYS A 239 -5.75 -11.04 -12.24
CA LYS A 239 -6.67 -11.54 -13.26
C LYS A 239 -7.66 -10.44 -13.59
N ASP A 240 -7.96 -10.27 -14.88
CA ASP A 240 -9.07 -9.43 -15.30
C ASP A 240 -10.39 -10.23 -15.22
N SER A 241 -11.49 -9.59 -15.65
CA SER A 241 -12.80 -10.25 -15.69
C SER A 241 -12.89 -11.49 -16.60
N GLN A 242 -11.88 -11.73 -17.44
CA GLN A 242 -11.82 -12.82 -18.42
C GLN A 242 -10.89 -13.97 -17.99
N GLY A 243 -10.15 -13.82 -16.89
CA GLY A 243 -9.34 -14.88 -16.27
C GLY A 243 -7.85 -14.77 -16.56
#